data_AF-A0A2E1SR03-F1
#
_entry.id   AF-A0A2E1SR03-F1
#
_cell.length_a   1.000
_cell.length_b   1.000
_cell.length_c   1.000
_cell.angle_alpha   90.00
_cell.angle_beta   90.00
_cell.angle_gamma   90.00
#
_symmetry.space_group_name_H-M   'P 1'
#
loop_
_entity.id
_entity.type
_entity.pdbx_description
1 polymer ?
#
loop_
_entity_poly.entity_id
_entity_poly.type
_entity_poly.pdbx_seq_one_letter_code
_entity_poly.pdbx_strand_id
1 'polypeptide(L)'
;MDDEFYEDDFEDEEVLENAVLCPTCEDVTSHQILREKEAGRGKDYLLRCEDCTTVHEIQFRAPPLKRVPFMLTDGPDSYMATIDLDSDEWLDTDDVFEHDDMTWRITRLESKNGPLEGIQATNLVRAVALRQDMLRVKITKTRGEFSTPDVLIVEEGTVFKAGTIMEIGVQTWRIRAIHTGQGRTLRGTVDASKIKRMYLHEPPRPERFEPNTPRERRQAWKEGRLGFNPNPILPKEQIKKRVKPTNRRNRKKPRN
;
A
#
# COMPACT_ATOMS: atom_id res chain seq x y z
N MET A 1 0.03 58.61 20.19
CA MET A 1 1.09 57.60 20.04
C MET A 1 0.96 57.20 18.60
N ASP A 2 1.76 57.86 17.79
CA ASP A 2 1.71 57.78 16.34
C ASP A 2 2.47 56.51 15.94
N ASP A 3 1.72 55.53 15.43
CA ASP A 3 2.31 54.36 14.78
C ASP A 3 2.77 54.79 13.39
N GLU A 4 4.04 55.20 13.29
CA GLU A 4 4.76 55.31 12.02
C GLU A 4 4.83 53.91 11.39
N PHE A 5 3.97 53.68 10.40
CA PHE A 5 4.05 52.55 9.48
C PHE A 5 5.38 52.67 8.73
N TYR A 6 6.32 51.75 9.00
CA TYR A 6 7.48 51.53 8.16
C TYR A 6 6.98 51.08 6.78
N GLU A 7 7.03 51.99 5.80
CA GLU A 7 6.92 51.63 4.39
C GLU A 7 8.09 50.70 4.07
N ASP A 8 7.76 49.42 3.88
CA ASP A 8 8.65 48.38 3.40
C ASP A 8 9.04 48.77 1.97
N ASP A 9 10.23 49.34 1.82
CA ASP A 9 10.87 49.71 0.56
C ASP A 9 11.24 48.42 -0.16
N PHE A 10 10.24 47.79 -0.80
CA PHE A 10 10.49 46.74 -1.79
C PHE A 10 11.22 47.39 -2.95
N GLU A 11 12.55 47.40 -2.89
CA GLU A 11 13.43 47.73 -4.01
C GLU A 11 12.88 47.03 -5.27
N ASP A 12 12.57 47.83 -6.29
CA ASP A 12 12.09 47.36 -7.60
C ASP A 12 13.06 46.28 -8.12
N GLU A 13 12.66 45.01 -7.98
CA GLU A 13 13.45 43.88 -8.44
C GLU A 13 13.51 43.92 -9.97
N GLU A 14 14.65 44.37 -10.51
CA GLU A 14 14.87 44.56 -11.94
C GLU A 14 14.82 43.20 -12.65
N VAL A 15 13.68 42.89 -13.26
CA VAL A 15 13.49 41.62 -13.99
C VAL A 15 14.26 41.68 -15.30
N LEU A 16 15.39 40.97 -15.36
CA LEU A 16 16.16 40.81 -16.58
C LEU A 16 15.36 39.98 -17.61
N GLU A 17 14.92 40.62 -18.69
CA GLU A 17 14.28 39.94 -19.81
C GLU A 17 15.29 39.08 -20.59
N ASN A 18 14.88 37.87 -20.99
CA ASN A 18 15.70 36.94 -21.78
C ASN A 18 17.08 36.64 -21.17
N ALA A 19 17.14 36.53 -19.83
CA ALA A 19 18.36 36.22 -19.10
C ALA A 19 18.88 34.81 -19.40
N VAL A 20 20.10 34.69 -19.93
CA VAL A 20 20.78 33.42 -20.20
C VAL A 20 22.28 33.55 -19.90
N LEU A 21 22.95 32.42 -19.65
CA LEU A 21 24.39 32.38 -19.42
C LEU A 21 25.16 32.76 -20.69
N CYS A 22 25.91 33.86 -20.65
CA CYS A 22 26.75 34.27 -21.77
C CYS A 22 28.08 33.50 -21.75
N PRO A 23 28.51 32.86 -22.85
CA PRO A 23 29.77 32.11 -22.91
C PRO A 23 31.01 33.02 -22.87
N THR A 24 30.85 34.34 -23.04
CA THR A 24 31.96 35.31 -22.97
C THR A 24 32.02 36.04 -21.64
N CYS A 25 30.87 36.42 -21.06
CA CYS A 25 30.84 37.04 -19.73
C CYS A 25 30.98 36.00 -18.60
N GLU A 26 30.70 34.72 -18.89
CA GLU A 26 30.58 33.65 -17.90
C GLU A 26 29.55 33.95 -16.79
N ASP A 27 28.58 34.80 -17.11
CA ASP A 27 27.53 35.25 -16.19
C ASP A 27 26.17 35.30 -16.89
N VAL A 28 25.10 35.29 -16.09
CA VAL A 28 23.71 35.42 -16.56
C VAL A 28 23.45 36.88 -16.89
N THR A 29 23.23 37.15 -18.17
CA THR A 29 23.08 38.52 -18.69
C THR A 29 21.85 38.61 -19.58
N SER A 30 21.33 39.82 -19.82
CA SER A 30 20.23 40.04 -20.77
C SER A 30 20.72 39.86 -22.22
N HIS A 31 19.83 39.30 -23.04
CA HIS A 31 20.15 38.99 -24.43
C HIS A 31 19.05 39.44 -25.39
N GLN A 32 19.46 40.06 -26.50
CA GLN A 32 18.58 40.36 -27.61
C GLN A 32 18.42 39.13 -28.52
N ILE A 33 17.18 38.70 -28.76
CA ILE A 33 16.87 37.63 -29.71
C ILE A 33 17.00 38.15 -31.14
N LEU A 34 17.97 37.64 -31.89
CA LEU A 34 18.18 38.00 -33.30
C LEU A 34 17.41 37.08 -34.25
N ARG A 35 17.32 35.79 -33.93
CA ARG A 35 16.62 34.80 -34.75
C ARG A 35 16.09 33.67 -33.91
N GLU A 36 14.88 33.23 -34.23
CA GLU A 36 14.27 32.02 -33.68
C GLU A 36 14.10 30.99 -34.81
N LYS A 37 14.41 29.73 -34.52
CA LYS A 37 14.23 28.62 -35.45
C LYS A 37 13.63 27.42 -34.72
N GLU A 38 12.50 26.91 -35.22
CA GLU A 38 11.94 25.65 -34.73
C GLU A 38 12.85 24.46 -35.10
N ALA A 39 13.19 23.64 -34.11
CA ALA A 39 14.06 22.49 -34.28
C ALA A 39 13.66 21.33 -33.35
N GLY A 40 13.09 20.26 -33.94
CA GLY A 40 12.62 19.10 -33.17
C GLY A 40 11.43 19.44 -32.28
N ARG A 41 11.55 19.23 -30.96
CA ARG A 41 10.54 19.61 -29.95
C ARG A 41 10.87 20.93 -29.23
N GLY A 42 11.82 21.70 -29.76
CA GLY A 42 12.30 22.93 -29.15
C GLY A 42 12.59 24.02 -30.16
N LYS A 43 13.30 25.03 -29.69
CA LYS A 43 13.67 26.20 -30.48
C LYS A 43 15.16 26.49 -30.32
N ASP A 44 15.80 26.81 -31.42
CA ASP A 44 17.17 27.32 -31.43
C ASP A 44 17.10 28.85 -31.54
N TYR A 45 17.77 29.54 -30.62
CA TYR A 45 17.83 31.00 -30.60
C TYR A 45 19.23 31.48 -30.94
N LEU A 46 19.31 32.40 -31.91
CA LEU A 46 20.49 33.22 -32.11
C LEU A 46 20.34 34.48 -31.27
N LEU A 47 21.21 34.62 -30.27
CA LEU A 47 21.15 35.65 -29.25
C LEU A 47 22.36 36.59 -29.37
N ARG A 48 22.16 37.85 -29.01
CA ARG A 48 23.24 38.82 -28.83
C ARG A 48 23.24 39.29 -27.39
N CYS A 49 24.34 39.07 -26.68
CA CYS A 49 24.51 39.58 -25.31
C CYS A 49 24.49 41.10 -25.31
N GLU A 50 23.77 41.72 -24.37
CA GLU A 50 23.68 43.18 -24.28
C GLU A 50 24.96 43.80 -23.67
N ASP A 51 25.70 43.05 -22.84
CA ASP A 51 26.92 43.52 -22.18
C ASP A 51 28.17 43.42 -23.08
N CYS A 52 28.47 42.22 -23.59
CA CYS A 52 29.68 41.98 -24.38
C CYS A 52 29.45 42.00 -25.90
N THR A 53 28.20 42.12 -26.35
CA THR A 53 27.78 42.11 -27.76
C THR A 53 28.07 40.83 -28.54
N THR A 54 28.59 39.78 -27.88
CA THR A 54 28.85 38.47 -28.50
C THR A 54 27.54 37.84 -28.99
N VAL A 55 27.54 37.40 -30.25
CA VAL A 55 26.46 36.63 -30.84
C VAL A 55 26.75 35.15 -30.67
N HIS A 56 25.80 34.40 -30.12
CA HIS A 56 25.92 32.95 -29.95
C HIS A 56 24.54 32.28 -30.08
N GLU A 57 24.56 30.96 -30.26
CA GLU A 57 23.35 30.16 -30.44
C GLU A 57 23.12 29.31 -29.19
N ILE A 58 21.87 29.31 -28.69
CA ILE A 58 21.42 28.46 -27.60
C ILE A 58 20.32 27.54 -28.12
N GLN A 59 20.43 26.26 -27.76
CA GLN A 59 19.45 25.23 -28.09
C GLN A 59 18.50 25.05 -26.92
N PHE A 60 17.29 25.56 -27.04
CA PHE A 60 16.23 25.41 -26.05
C PHE A 60 15.33 24.23 -26.46
N ARG A 61 15.87 23.03 -26.31
CA ARG A 61 15.19 21.78 -26.70
C ARG A 61 15.26 20.76 -25.59
N ALA A 62 14.13 20.09 -25.35
CA ALA A 62 14.10 18.91 -24.50
C ALA A 62 14.98 17.82 -25.14
N PRO A 63 15.69 17.02 -24.32
CA PRO A 63 16.37 15.82 -24.78
C PRO A 63 15.45 14.92 -25.61
N PRO A 64 15.98 14.20 -26.61
CA PRO A 64 15.16 13.29 -27.40
C PRO A 64 14.63 12.15 -26.54
N LEU A 65 13.40 11.70 -26.82
CA LEU A 65 12.87 10.49 -26.20
C LEU A 65 13.58 9.25 -26.73
N LYS A 66 13.84 8.32 -25.82
CA LYS A 66 14.28 6.97 -26.10
C LYS A 66 13.20 5.98 -25.68
N ARG A 67 12.77 5.18 -26.65
CA ARG A 67 11.79 4.11 -26.45
C ARG A 67 12.51 2.83 -26.07
N VAL A 68 12.28 2.36 -24.85
CA VAL A 68 12.97 1.18 -24.31
C VAL A 68 11.93 0.10 -24.00
N PRO A 69 12.18 -1.17 -24.39
CA PRO A 69 11.34 -2.27 -23.98
C PRO A 69 11.55 -2.60 -22.49
N PHE A 70 10.46 -2.63 -21.73
CA PHE A 70 10.43 -3.07 -20.34
C PHE A 70 9.67 -4.39 -20.25
N MET A 71 10.22 -5.36 -19.53
CA MET A 71 9.47 -6.54 -19.10
C MET A 71 8.82 -6.22 -17.76
N LEU A 72 7.49 -6.07 -17.77
CA LEU A 72 6.69 -5.78 -16.59
C LEU A 72 6.09 -7.07 -16.07
N THR A 73 6.34 -7.40 -14.80
CA THR A 73 5.83 -8.63 -14.16
C THR A 73 4.89 -8.32 -13.00
N ASP A 74 3.63 -8.74 -13.12
CA ASP A 74 2.63 -8.74 -12.05
C ASP A 74 2.35 -10.18 -11.62
N GLY A 75 2.96 -10.59 -10.52
CA GLY A 75 2.74 -11.91 -9.96
C GLY A 75 3.11 -13.04 -10.93
N PRO A 76 2.14 -13.86 -11.40
CA PRO A 76 2.41 -14.92 -12.37
C PRO A 76 2.49 -14.44 -13.82
N ASP A 77 2.02 -13.22 -14.10
CA ASP A 77 1.87 -12.71 -15.46
C ASP A 77 2.99 -11.72 -15.77
N SER A 78 3.58 -11.84 -16.96
CA SER A 78 4.62 -10.94 -17.44
C SER A 78 4.33 -10.53 -18.88
N TYR A 79 4.52 -9.26 -19.20
CA TYR A 79 4.35 -8.74 -20.55
C TYR A 79 5.43 -7.72 -20.89
N MET A 80 5.61 -7.48 -22.20
CA MET A 80 6.54 -6.47 -22.71
C MET A 80 5.78 -5.17 -22.96
N ALA A 81 6.22 -4.09 -22.33
CA ALA A 81 5.76 -2.73 -22.58
C ALA A 81 6.88 -1.91 -23.24
N THR A 82 6.53 -0.86 -23.97
CA THR A 82 7.50 0.12 -24.48
C THR A 82 7.34 1.40 -23.70
N ILE A 83 8.41 1.83 -23.03
CA ILE A 83 8.42 3.02 -22.18
C ILE A 83 9.27 4.09 -22.85
N ASP A 84 8.74 5.30 -22.90
CA ASP A 84 9.40 6.48 -23.43
C ASP A 84 10.13 7.19 -22.27
N LEU A 85 11.46 7.27 -22.37
CA LEU A 85 12.35 7.89 -21.39
C LEU A 85 13.07 9.07 -22.03
N ASP A 86 13.46 10.08 -21.26
CA ASP A 86 14.35 11.12 -21.79
C ASP A 86 15.76 10.53 -21.97
N SER A 87 16.42 10.83 -23.09
CA SER A 87 17.69 10.15 -23.41
C SER A 87 18.80 10.35 -22.37
N ASP A 88 18.78 11.48 -21.67
CA ASP A 88 19.75 11.86 -20.65
C ASP A 88 19.33 11.44 -19.23
N GLU A 89 18.12 10.92 -19.05
CA GLU A 89 17.60 10.41 -17.78
C GLU A 89 18.51 9.32 -17.22
N TRP A 90 18.81 9.39 -15.92
CA TRP A 90 19.57 8.39 -15.20
C TRP A 90 18.62 7.45 -14.47
N LEU A 91 18.80 6.14 -14.66
CA LEU A 91 17.99 5.11 -14.03
C LEU A 91 18.87 4.21 -13.16
N ASP A 92 18.42 3.93 -11.97
CA ASP A 92 19.03 2.99 -11.03
C ASP A 92 18.13 1.78 -10.76
N THR A 93 18.73 0.68 -10.32
CA THR A 93 17.97 -0.43 -9.74
C THR A 93 17.20 0.08 -8.52
N ASP A 94 15.99 -0.46 -8.29
CA ASP A 94 15.04 -0.04 -7.26
C ASP A 94 14.30 1.29 -7.51
N ASP A 95 14.58 1.98 -8.62
CA ASP A 95 13.77 3.13 -9.03
C ASP A 95 12.32 2.73 -9.28
N VAL A 96 11.41 3.65 -8.95
CA VAL A 96 9.96 3.44 -8.99
C VAL A 96 9.34 4.38 -10.00
N PHE A 97 8.51 3.85 -10.90
CA PHE A 97 7.82 4.62 -11.93
C PHE A 97 6.37 4.14 -12.10
N GLU A 98 5.55 4.97 -12.75
CA GLU A 98 4.15 4.66 -13.03
C GLU A 98 3.96 4.31 -14.52
N HIS A 99 3.17 3.26 -14.78
CA HIS A 99 2.78 2.85 -16.13
C HIS A 99 1.47 2.06 -16.08
N ASP A 100 0.52 2.41 -16.95
CA ASP A 100 -0.82 1.81 -17.03
C ASP A 100 -1.57 1.79 -15.67
N ASP A 101 -1.58 2.93 -14.97
CA ASP A 101 -2.19 3.11 -13.64
C ASP A 101 -1.64 2.18 -12.54
N MET A 102 -0.45 1.61 -12.75
CA MET A 102 0.24 0.74 -11.80
C MET A 102 1.63 1.28 -11.50
N THR A 103 2.12 1.02 -10.29
CA THR A 103 3.46 1.39 -9.84
C THR A 103 4.41 0.22 -10.00
N TRP A 104 5.56 0.46 -10.63
CA TRP A 104 6.56 -0.54 -10.99
C TRP A 104 7.91 -0.18 -10.40
N ARG A 105 8.61 -1.18 -9.87
CA ARG A 105 9.99 -1.06 -9.38
C ARG A 105 10.96 -1.72 -10.34
N ILE A 106 11.97 -1.00 -10.78
CA ILE A 106 13.06 -1.54 -11.60
C ILE A 106 13.85 -2.56 -10.76
N THR A 107 14.05 -3.75 -11.32
CA THR A 107 14.83 -4.82 -10.67
C THR A 107 16.06 -5.23 -11.45
N ARG A 108 16.13 -4.84 -12.73
CA ARG A 108 17.27 -5.13 -13.59
C ARG A 108 17.32 -4.16 -14.75
N LEU A 109 18.49 -3.56 -14.95
CA LEU A 109 18.81 -2.72 -16.10
C LEU A 109 19.82 -3.46 -16.98
N GLU A 110 19.58 -3.54 -18.28
CA GLU A 110 20.46 -4.23 -19.22
C GLU A 110 21.08 -3.25 -20.22
N SER A 111 22.42 -3.23 -20.25
CA SER A 111 23.22 -2.56 -21.26
C SER A 111 23.64 -3.55 -22.36
N LYS A 112 24.29 -3.03 -23.41
CA LYS A 112 24.94 -3.87 -24.44
C LYS A 112 26.01 -4.81 -23.86
N ASN A 113 26.61 -4.44 -22.73
CA ASN A 113 27.71 -5.18 -22.10
C ASN A 113 27.24 -6.06 -20.93
N GLY A 114 25.94 -6.12 -20.65
CA GLY A 114 25.36 -6.88 -19.54
C GLY A 114 24.60 -6.01 -18.54
N PRO A 115 24.19 -6.59 -17.40
CA PRO A 115 23.41 -5.90 -16.38
C PRO A 115 24.26 -4.89 -15.61
N LEU A 116 23.65 -3.77 -15.23
CA LEU A 116 24.26 -2.70 -14.42
C LEU A 116 23.28 -2.29 -13.31
N GLU A 117 23.82 -1.69 -12.24
CA GLU A 117 23.02 -1.11 -11.15
C GLU A 117 22.46 0.28 -11.46
N GLY A 118 23.08 0.98 -12.41
CA GLY A 118 22.69 2.32 -12.82
C GLY A 118 23.15 2.60 -14.24
N ILE A 119 22.31 3.26 -15.03
CA ILE A 119 22.61 3.56 -16.42
C ILE A 119 21.81 4.76 -16.93
N GLN A 120 22.44 5.60 -17.74
CA GLN A 120 21.74 6.61 -18.52
C GLN A 120 20.84 5.93 -19.56
N ALA A 121 19.62 6.44 -19.75
CA ALA A 121 18.62 5.93 -20.66
C ALA A 121 19.20 5.74 -22.08
N THR A 122 20.02 6.66 -22.58
CA THR A 122 20.75 6.56 -23.87
C THR A 122 21.47 5.22 -24.07
N ASN A 123 21.96 4.58 -23.00
CA ASN A 123 22.70 3.32 -23.06
C ASN A 123 21.86 2.08 -22.70
N LEU A 124 20.64 2.28 -22.18
CA LEU A 124 19.72 1.20 -21.79
C LEU A 124 19.18 0.42 -23.01
N VAL A 125 19.30 -0.90 -23.00
CA VAL A 125 18.78 -1.76 -24.07
C VAL A 125 17.41 -2.33 -23.68
N ARG A 126 17.26 -2.73 -22.42
CA ARG A 126 16.05 -3.32 -21.87
C ARG A 126 16.06 -3.15 -20.34
N ALA A 127 14.89 -3.08 -19.74
CA ALA A 127 14.75 -3.16 -18.28
C ALA A 127 13.72 -4.22 -17.88
N VAL A 128 13.79 -4.66 -16.62
CA VAL A 128 12.80 -5.53 -15.99
C VAL A 128 12.29 -4.85 -14.73
N ALA A 129 10.97 -4.79 -14.58
CA ALA A 129 10.33 -4.20 -13.41
C ALA A 129 9.25 -5.12 -12.83
N LEU A 130 9.09 -5.05 -11.51
CA LEU A 130 8.07 -5.77 -10.77
C LEU A 130 7.03 -4.78 -10.27
N ARG A 131 5.76 -5.17 -10.32
CA ARG A 131 4.67 -4.38 -9.75
C ARG A 131 4.87 -4.22 -8.23
N GLN A 132 4.78 -2.99 -7.72
CA GLN A 132 5.05 -2.67 -6.31
C GLN A 132 3.81 -2.26 -5.51
N ASP A 133 2.84 -1.57 -6.13
CA ASP A 133 1.63 -1.05 -5.46
C ASP A 133 0.87 -2.11 -4.63
N MET A 134 0.88 -3.37 -5.07
CA MET A 134 0.17 -4.47 -4.42
C MET A 134 1.08 -5.64 -4.04
N LEU A 135 0.94 -6.11 -2.81
CA LEU A 135 1.59 -7.29 -2.24
C LEU A 135 0.72 -8.54 -2.36
N ARG A 136 1.33 -9.63 -2.81
CA ARG A 136 0.66 -10.94 -2.97
C ARG A 136 0.97 -11.85 -1.79
N VAL A 137 0.08 -11.89 -0.81
CA VAL A 137 0.22 -12.73 0.37
C VAL A 137 -0.40 -14.11 0.12
N LYS A 138 0.43 -15.16 0.12
CA LYS A 138 -0.06 -16.55 0.00
C LYS A 138 -0.86 -16.92 1.25
N ILE A 139 -2.05 -17.48 1.06
CA ILE A 139 -2.90 -17.95 2.15
C ILE A 139 -3.21 -19.43 1.99
N THR A 140 -3.57 -20.08 3.10
CA THR A 140 -4.10 -21.44 3.10
C THR A 140 -5.33 -21.46 3.97
N LYS A 141 -6.48 -21.76 3.35
CA LYS A 141 -7.80 -21.75 3.95
C LYS A 141 -8.18 -23.18 4.35
N THR A 142 -8.28 -23.44 5.64
CA THR A 142 -8.57 -24.77 6.20
C THR A 142 -9.96 -24.80 6.83
N ARG A 143 -10.82 -25.70 6.32
CA ARG A 143 -12.17 -25.95 6.82
C ARG A 143 -12.35 -27.43 7.11
N GLY A 144 -12.53 -27.77 8.39
CA GLY A 144 -12.49 -29.17 8.83
C GLY A 144 -11.17 -29.82 8.43
N GLU A 145 -11.25 -30.86 7.60
CA GLU A 145 -10.10 -31.63 7.11
C GLU A 145 -9.54 -31.11 5.77
N PHE A 146 -10.25 -30.22 5.09
CA PHE A 146 -9.89 -29.74 3.77
C PHE A 146 -9.09 -28.43 3.85
N SER A 147 -8.01 -28.34 3.09
CA SER A 147 -7.18 -27.13 2.98
C SER A 147 -7.02 -26.72 1.52
N THR A 148 -7.29 -25.44 1.23
CA THR A 148 -7.16 -24.86 -0.12
C THR A 148 -6.10 -23.75 -0.11
N PRO A 149 -5.10 -23.80 -1.01
CA PRO A 149 -4.18 -22.69 -1.19
C PRO A 149 -4.87 -21.56 -1.97
N ASP A 150 -4.54 -20.32 -1.66
CA ASP A 150 -5.05 -19.14 -2.35
C ASP A 150 -4.05 -17.97 -2.20
N VAL A 151 -4.27 -16.86 -2.89
CA VAL A 151 -3.44 -15.65 -2.83
C VAL A 151 -4.32 -14.45 -2.55
N LEU A 152 -3.97 -13.69 -1.52
CA LEU A 152 -4.60 -12.43 -1.18
C LEU A 152 -3.75 -11.28 -1.72
N ILE A 153 -4.36 -10.39 -2.49
CA ILE A 153 -3.72 -9.17 -2.99
C ILE A 153 -4.07 -8.04 -2.02
N VAL A 154 -3.07 -7.36 -1.48
CA VAL A 154 -3.24 -6.25 -0.53
C VAL A 154 -2.30 -5.10 -0.87
N GLU A 155 -2.64 -3.89 -0.44
CA GLU A 155 -1.79 -2.72 -0.60
C GLU A 155 -0.50 -2.83 0.23
N GLU A 156 0.56 -2.17 -0.24
CA GLU A 156 1.79 -1.99 0.54
C GLU A 156 1.49 -1.34 1.91
N GLY A 157 2.18 -1.78 2.97
CA GLY A 157 1.95 -1.30 4.34
C GLY A 157 0.80 -1.98 5.10
N THR A 158 0.04 -2.87 4.47
CA THR A 158 -1.01 -3.65 5.15
C THR A 158 -0.42 -4.52 6.27
N VAL A 159 -1.03 -4.52 7.45
CA VAL A 159 -0.57 -5.31 8.61
C VAL A 159 -1.61 -6.37 8.99
N PHE A 160 -1.15 -7.60 9.19
CA PHE A 160 -1.98 -8.71 9.65
C PHE A 160 -1.69 -9.09 11.09
N LYS A 161 -2.73 -9.38 11.87
CA LYS A 161 -2.60 -9.82 13.26
C LYS A 161 -2.99 -11.28 13.40
N ALA A 162 -2.11 -12.09 13.98
CA ALA A 162 -2.45 -13.47 14.28
C ALA A 162 -3.57 -13.54 15.34
N GLY A 163 -4.60 -14.32 15.06
CA GLY A 163 -5.77 -14.53 15.91
C GLY A 163 -7.00 -13.71 15.54
N THR A 164 -6.90 -12.72 14.65
CA THR A 164 -8.04 -11.91 14.20
C THR A 164 -8.87 -12.63 13.16
N ILE A 165 -10.12 -12.19 13.03
CA ILE A 165 -11.05 -12.61 11.98
C ILE A 165 -10.96 -11.58 10.86
N MET A 166 -10.98 -12.06 9.62
CA MET A 166 -10.98 -11.25 8.41
C MET A 166 -11.98 -11.81 7.40
N GLU A 167 -12.39 -10.98 6.47
CA GLU A 167 -13.29 -11.35 5.39
C GLU A 167 -12.50 -11.54 4.10
N ILE A 168 -12.76 -12.64 3.41
CA ILE A 168 -12.16 -12.95 2.11
C ILE A 168 -13.30 -13.36 1.19
N GLY A 169 -13.68 -12.46 0.28
CA GLY A 169 -14.90 -12.58 -0.50
C GLY A 169 -16.13 -12.63 0.42
N VAL A 170 -16.96 -13.67 0.28
CA VAL A 170 -18.18 -13.85 1.09
C VAL A 170 -17.98 -14.67 2.37
N GLN A 171 -16.74 -15.07 2.68
CA GLN A 171 -16.44 -15.97 3.79
C GLN A 171 -15.55 -15.30 4.84
N THR A 172 -15.87 -15.54 6.11
CA THR A 172 -15.08 -15.11 7.26
C THR A 172 -14.04 -16.17 7.63
N TRP A 173 -12.81 -15.74 7.90
CA TRP A 173 -11.69 -16.59 8.25
C TRP A 173 -10.94 -16.05 9.45
N ARG A 174 -10.48 -16.93 10.34
CA ARG A 174 -9.59 -16.58 11.45
C ARG A 174 -8.15 -16.85 11.09
N ILE A 175 -7.28 -15.86 11.23
CA ILE A 175 -5.83 -16.02 11.09
C ILE A 175 -5.31 -16.87 12.25
N ARG A 176 -4.92 -18.12 11.96
CA ARG A 176 -4.40 -19.06 12.97
C ARG A 176 -2.89 -18.88 13.21
N ALA A 177 -2.15 -18.62 12.14
CA ALA A 177 -0.70 -18.47 12.15
C ALA A 177 -0.21 -17.69 10.92
N ILE A 178 0.84 -16.90 11.09
CA ILE A 178 1.52 -16.17 10.02
C ILE A 178 2.96 -16.70 9.92
N HIS A 179 3.42 -17.07 8.73
CA HIS A 179 4.78 -17.55 8.50
C HIS A 179 5.61 -16.46 7.81
N THR A 180 6.72 -16.06 8.43
CA THR A 180 7.62 -15.00 7.95
C THR A 180 8.95 -15.54 7.39
N GLY A 181 9.02 -16.83 7.10
CA GLY A 181 10.26 -17.50 6.67
C GLY A 181 11.13 -17.96 7.85
N GLN A 182 11.37 -17.10 8.84
CA GLN A 182 12.16 -17.45 10.04
C GLN A 182 11.39 -18.29 11.07
N GLY A 183 10.05 -18.23 11.05
CA GLY A 183 9.21 -18.94 12.00
C GLY A 183 7.72 -18.75 11.75
N ARG A 184 6.91 -19.22 12.70
CA ARG A 184 5.45 -19.02 12.69
C ARG A 184 5.04 -18.14 13.85
N THR A 185 4.44 -17.01 13.53
CA THR A 185 3.83 -16.08 14.49
C THR A 185 2.40 -16.54 14.77
N LEU A 186 2.17 -17.05 15.98
CA LEU A 186 0.83 -17.46 16.45
C LEU A 186 0.08 -16.33 17.17
N ARG A 187 0.81 -15.30 17.62
CA ARG A 187 0.30 -14.10 18.30
C ARG A 187 1.18 -12.92 17.89
N GLY A 188 0.56 -11.77 17.64
CA GLY A 188 1.27 -10.55 17.24
C GLY A 188 0.87 -10.06 15.85
N THR A 189 1.42 -8.91 15.48
CA THR A 189 1.20 -8.21 14.21
C THR A 189 2.39 -8.39 13.29
N VAL A 190 2.15 -8.57 12.00
CA VAL A 190 3.18 -8.78 10.98
C VAL A 190 2.79 -7.98 9.75
N ASP A 191 3.73 -7.22 9.22
CA ASP A 191 3.63 -6.49 7.95
C ASP A 191 3.51 -7.48 6.78
N ALA A 192 2.57 -7.23 5.86
CA ALA A 192 2.33 -8.06 4.68
C ALA A 192 3.59 -8.33 3.86
N SER A 193 4.51 -7.37 3.75
CA SER A 193 5.79 -7.51 3.03
C SER A 193 6.67 -8.63 3.56
N LYS A 194 6.55 -8.96 4.85
CA LYS A 194 7.36 -9.99 5.53
C LYS A 194 6.66 -11.36 5.56
N ILE A 195 5.44 -11.46 5.03
CA ILE A 195 4.64 -12.68 5.11
C ILE A 195 4.95 -13.60 3.93
N LYS A 196 5.47 -14.79 4.24
CA LYS A 196 5.64 -15.87 3.27
C LYS A 196 4.34 -16.65 3.04
N ARG A 197 3.56 -16.88 4.11
CA ARG A 197 2.22 -17.52 4.04
C ARG A 197 1.39 -17.28 5.29
N MET A 198 0.07 -17.05 5.15
CA MET A 198 -0.88 -17.08 6.27
C MET A 198 -1.72 -18.36 6.28
N TYR A 199 -1.99 -18.88 7.48
CA TYR A 199 -2.87 -20.03 7.68
C TYR A 199 -4.17 -19.56 8.32
N LEU A 200 -5.27 -19.81 7.62
CA LEU A 200 -6.60 -19.37 7.94
C LEU A 200 -7.46 -20.57 8.30
N HIS A 201 -8.22 -20.46 9.38
CA HIS A 201 -9.19 -21.47 9.79
C HIS A 201 -10.59 -20.88 9.81
N GLU A 202 -11.61 -21.74 9.67
CA GLU A 202 -12.99 -21.33 9.95
C GLU A 202 -13.06 -20.71 11.37
N PRO A 203 -13.68 -19.53 11.52
CA PRO A 203 -13.86 -18.95 12.83
C PRO A 203 -14.68 -19.91 13.71
N PRO A 204 -14.42 -19.94 15.03
CA PRO A 204 -15.21 -20.74 15.93
C PRO A 204 -16.68 -20.37 15.75
N ARG A 205 -17.55 -21.38 15.61
CA ARG A 205 -18.99 -21.14 15.56
C ARG A 205 -19.37 -20.38 16.84
N PRO A 206 -20.22 -19.34 16.75
CA PRO A 206 -20.76 -18.74 17.95
C PRO A 206 -21.42 -19.86 18.75
N GLU A 207 -20.97 -20.06 20.00
CA GLU A 207 -21.53 -21.09 20.87
C GLU A 207 -23.04 -20.90 20.92
N ARG A 208 -23.79 -21.96 20.59
CA ARG A 208 -25.22 -21.99 20.92
C ARG A 208 -25.29 -21.92 22.43
N PHE A 209 -25.77 -20.80 22.94
CA PHE A 209 -25.97 -20.61 24.36
C PHE A 209 -27.08 -21.56 24.82
N GLU A 210 -26.70 -22.65 25.48
CA GLU A 210 -27.62 -23.56 26.14
C GLU A 210 -27.60 -23.26 27.64
N PRO A 211 -28.68 -22.70 28.21
CA PRO A 211 -28.71 -22.36 29.63
C PRO A 211 -28.73 -23.62 30.48
N ASN A 212 -27.73 -23.78 31.34
CA ASN A 212 -27.67 -24.92 32.26
C ASN A 212 -28.61 -24.73 33.47
N THR A 213 -28.94 -23.48 33.81
CA THR A 213 -29.80 -23.16 34.96
C THR A 213 -31.06 -22.35 34.57
N PRO A 214 -32.14 -22.43 35.38
CA PRO A 214 -33.31 -21.56 35.20
C PRO A 214 -33.01 -20.06 35.34
N ARG A 215 -31.91 -19.67 35.99
CA ARG A 215 -31.47 -18.27 36.11
C ARG A 215 -30.83 -17.80 34.82
N GLU A 216 -29.85 -18.53 34.30
CA GLU A 216 -29.20 -18.27 33.02
C GLU A 216 -30.20 -18.25 31.87
N ARG A 217 -31.19 -19.16 31.87
CA ARG A 217 -32.27 -19.16 30.88
C ARG A 217 -33.09 -17.88 30.91
N ARG A 218 -33.49 -17.41 32.10
CA ARG A 218 -34.27 -16.17 32.24
C ARG A 218 -33.49 -14.95 31.77
N GLN A 219 -32.18 -14.94 32.02
CA GLN A 219 -31.31 -13.86 31.57
C GLN A 219 -31.14 -13.87 30.05
N ALA A 220 -30.83 -15.03 29.45
CA ALA A 220 -30.70 -15.14 28.00
C ALA A 220 -32.02 -14.94 27.24
N TRP A 221 -33.17 -15.25 27.85
CA TRP A 221 -34.49 -14.86 27.33
C TRP A 221 -34.66 -13.33 27.29
N LYS A 222 -34.28 -12.62 28.37
CA LYS A 222 -34.30 -11.16 28.40
C LYS A 222 -33.35 -10.52 27.39
N GLU A 223 -32.20 -11.15 27.16
CA GLU A 223 -31.18 -10.69 26.21
C GLU A 223 -31.48 -11.12 24.76
N GLY A 224 -32.59 -11.83 24.50
CA GLY A 224 -32.95 -12.28 23.14
C GLY A 224 -31.98 -13.32 22.54
N ARG A 225 -31.11 -13.92 23.35
CA ARG A 225 -30.05 -14.89 22.92
C ARG A 225 -30.58 -16.32 22.79
N LEU A 226 -31.88 -16.51 22.96
CA LEU A 226 -32.53 -17.79 23.14
C LEU A 226 -33.23 -18.20 21.83
N GLY A 227 -32.66 -19.17 21.11
CA GLY A 227 -33.29 -19.79 19.93
C GLY A 227 -34.36 -20.82 20.32
N PHE A 228 -34.35 -22.01 19.69
CA PHE A 228 -35.17 -23.14 20.14
C PHE A 228 -34.76 -23.58 21.56
N ASN A 229 -35.62 -23.34 22.55
CA ASN A 229 -35.28 -23.38 23.97
C ASN A 229 -36.20 -24.31 24.79
N PRO A 230 -35.89 -25.61 24.87
CA PRO A 230 -36.58 -26.54 25.77
C PRO A 230 -36.29 -26.20 27.25
N ASN A 231 -37.05 -26.80 28.18
CA ASN A 231 -36.77 -26.63 29.61
C ASN A 231 -35.42 -27.26 29.99
N PRO A 232 -34.56 -26.56 30.77
CA PRO A 232 -33.29 -27.13 31.20
C PRO A 232 -33.54 -28.39 32.03
N ILE A 233 -32.79 -29.45 31.75
CA ILE A 233 -32.88 -30.71 32.49
C ILE A 233 -32.27 -30.47 33.87
N LEU A 234 -33.11 -30.47 34.90
CA LEU A 234 -32.64 -30.35 36.27
C LEU A 234 -31.79 -31.57 36.61
N PRO A 235 -30.58 -31.41 37.19
CA PRO A 235 -29.84 -32.52 37.76
C PRO A 235 -30.76 -33.27 38.72
N LYS A 236 -30.90 -34.59 38.54
CA LYS A 236 -31.63 -35.40 39.52
C LYS A 236 -30.90 -35.26 40.84
N GLU A 237 -31.54 -34.66 41.83
CA GLU A 237 -31.00 -34.61 43.20
C GLU A 237 -30.64 -36.03 43.62
N GLN A 238 -29.34 -36.30 43.82
CA GLN A 238 -28.91 -37.52 44.47
C GLN A 238 -29.31 -37.38 45.95
N ILE A 239 -30.53 -37.78 46.28
CA ILE A 239 -30.95 -37.92 47.67
C ILE A 239 -30.06 -39.01 48.26
N LYS A 240 -29.06 -38.62 49.06
CA LYS A 240 -28.26 -39.56 49.83
C LYS A 240 -29.24 -40.43 50.64
N LYS A 241 -29.16 -41.76 50.49
CA LYS A 241 -29.95 -42.71 51.28
C LYS A 241 -29.82 -42.32 52.77
N ARG A 242 -30.96 -42.04 53.42
CA ARG A 242 -31.16 -41.60 54.84
C ARG A 242 -31.31 -40.10 55.12
N VAL A 243 -31.25 -39.19 54.15
CA VAL A 243 -31.63 -37.78 54.41
C VAL A 243 -33.10 -37.57 54.04
N LYS A 244 -33.96 -37.31 55.04
CA LYS A 244 -35.33 -36.83 54.79
C LYS A 244 -35.27 -35.34 54.46
N PRO A 245 -35.59 -34.90 53.23
CA PRO A 245 -35.63 -33.47 52.92
C PRO A 245 -36.73 -32.81 53.75
N THR A 246 -36.39 -31.78 54.52
CA THR A 246 -37.36 -30.99 55.26
C THR A 246 -38.14 -30.14 54.27
N ASN A 247 -39.39 -30.53 54.01
CA ASN A 247 -40.33 -29.76 53.20
C ASN A 247 -40.80 -28.50 53.97
N ARG A 248 -39.88 -27.58 54.28
CA ARG A 248 -40.21 -26.21 54.66
C ARG A 248 -40.21 -25.32 53.42
N ARG A 249 -41.10 -25.63 52.46
CA ARG A 249 -41.60 -24.58 51.58
C ARG A 249 -42.50 -23.71 52.45
N ASN A 250 -41.99 -22.55 52.84
CA ASN A 250 -42.79 -21.48 53.42
C ASN A 250 -44.02 -21.28 52.51
N ARG A 251 -45.20 -21.73 52.96
CA ARG A 251 -46.47 -21.25 52.45
C ARG A 251 -46.41 -19.74 52.58
N LYS A 252 -46.30 -19.02 51.45
CA LYS A 252 -46.49 -17.57 51.43
C LYS A 252 -47.84 -17.30 52.09
N LYS A 253 -47.83 -16.56 53.21
CA LYS A 253 -49.08 -16.11 53.84
C LYS A 253 -49.87 -15.31 52.79
N PRO A 254 -51.19 -15.51 52.66
CA PRO A 254 -52.01 -14.63 51.84
C PRO A 254 -51.91 -13.22 52.41
N ARG A 255 -51.77 -12.23 51.53
CA ARG A 255 -51.90 -10.82 51.90
C ARG A 255 -53.39 -10.56 52.05
N ASN A 256 -53.82 -10.20 53.27
CA ASN A 256 -55.04 -9.43 53.46
C ASN A 256 -54.77 -7.97 53.09
#